data_AF-A0AAJ6YDH5-F1
#
_entry.id   AF-A0AAJ6YDH5-F1
#
_cell.length_a   1.000
_cell.length_b   1.000
_cell.length_c   1.000
_cell.angle_alpha   90.00
_cell.angle_beta   90.00
_cell.angle_gamma   90.00
#
_symmetry.space_group_name_H-M   'P 1'
#
loop_
_entity.id
_entity.type
_entity.pdbx_description
1 polymer ?
#
loop_
_entity_poly.entity_id
_entity_poly.type
_entity_poly.pdbx_seq_one_letter_code
_entity_poly.pdbx_strand_id
1 'polypeptide(L)'
;MKSLLIIFISLLVACVHSKTNTASIPCSGIKIKNPTKNLHYDWTYPINKNMLKKSTDCGTDIKSRLSVGNDGTLFIRKFTYNDWGKYVCRLKDGHTVLDEIVVDVTDKYIIVSDAERPIEECPSWACIAREKCSNPDTRVCPDGTDACCPRMREEDKHRCRHFLGECMETCHENLRATRADDCPQGSMCCVLV
;
A
#
# COMPACT_ATOMS: atom_id res chain seq x y z
N MET A 1 -60.43 -13.93 5.91
CA MET A 1 -59.32 -14.19 4.96
C MET A 1 -58.08 -13.47 5.50
N LYS A 2 -57.06 -14.20 5.95
CA LYS A 2 -55.84 -13.62 6.55
C LYS A 2 -54.81 -13.43 5.44
N SER A 3 -54.49 -12.19 5.09
CA SER A 3 -53.42 -11.88 4.13
C SER A 3 -52.07 -12.10 4.78
N LEU A 4 -51.29 -13.00 4.18
CA LEU A 4 -49.91 -13.29 4.54
C LEU A 4 -49.01 -12.24 3.87
N LEU A 5 -48.39 -11.36 4.66
CA LEU A 5 -47.43 -10.37 4.18
C LEU A 5 -46.06 -11.07 4.05
N ILE A 6 -45.68 -11.44 2.83
CA ILE A 6 -44.36 -12.01 2.54
C ILE A 6 -43.36 -10.84 2.41
N ILE A 7 -42.53 -10.66 3.44
CA ILE A 7 -41.43 -9.70 3.42
C ILE A 7 -40.28 -10.35 2.64
N PHE A 8 -40.06 -9.92 1.39
CA PHE A 8 -38.84 -10.23 0.66
C PHE A 8 -37.71 -9.40 1.25
N ILE A 9 -36.90 -10.02 2.12
CA ILE A 9 -35.60 -9.47 2.51
C ILE A 9 -34.68 -9.68 1.31
N SER A 10 -34.59 -8.68 0.44
CA SER A 10 -33.55 -8.63 -0.58
C SER A 10 -32.20 -8.56 0.12
N LEU A 11 -31.48 -9.68 0.18
CA LEU A 11 -30.05 -9.70 0.44
C LEU A 11 -29.37 -8.98 -0.73
N LEU A 12 -29.23 -7.67 -0.62
CA LEU A 12 -28.21 -6.93 -1.36
C LEU A 12 -26.87 -7.38 -0.78
N VAL A 13 -26.24 -8.35 -1.43
CA VAL A 13 -24.81 -8.61 -1.26
C VAL A 13 -24.10 -7.37 -1.80
N ALA A 14 -23.88 -6.39 -0.93
CA ALA A 14 -23.08 -5.24 -1.26
C ALA A 14 -21.69 -5.77 -1.65
N CYS A 15 -21.27 -5.54 -2.89
CA CYS A 15 -19.86 -5.63 -3.26
C CYS A 15 -19.11 -4.59 -2.44
N VAL A 16 -18.65 -4.98 -1.25
CA VAL A 16 -17.73 -4.18 -0.46
C VAL A 16 -16.51 -3.96 -1.35
N HIS A 17 -16.35 -2.72 -1.79
CA HIS A 17 -15.23 -2.23 -2.58
C HIS A 17 -13.98 -2.25 -1.69
N SER A 18 -13.43 -3.44 -1.43
CA SER A 18 -12.20 -3.61 -0.68
C SER A 18 -11.05 -3.50 -1.65
N LYS A 19 -10.17 -2.49 -1.43
CA LYS A 19 -8.77 -2.38 -1.87
C LYS A 19 -8.46 -2.75 -3.34
N THR A 20 -7.84 -1.86 -4.10
CA THR A 20 -7.31 -2.17 -5.44
C THR A 20 -6.09 -3.09 -5.36
N ASN A 21 -6.29 -4.31 -4.90
CA ASN A 21 -5.29 -5.36 -4.87
C ASN A 21 -4.87 -5.63 -6.32
N THR A 22 -3.61 -5.41 -6.64
CA THR A 22 -3.05 -5.73 -7.95
C THR A 22 -2.08 -6.88 -7.75
N ALA A 23 -2.28 -8.02 -8.40
CA ALA A 23 -1.26 -9.06 -8.35
C ALA A 23 -0.17 -8.79 -9.39
N SER A 24 1.09 -9.04 -9.02
CA SER A 24 2.26 -9.01 -9.90
C SER A 24 2.94 -10.37 -9.86
N ILE A 25 2.91 -11.07 -10.98
CA ILE A 25 3.33 -12.46 -11.10
C ILE A 25 4.52 -12.52 -12.06
N PRO A 26 5.75 -12.66 -11.55
CA PRO A 26 6.95 -12.64 -12.39
C PRO A 26 7.06 -13.91 -13.24
N CYS A 27 7.50 -13.75 -14.49
CA CYS A 27 7.92 -14.84 -15.38
C CYS A 27 9.45 -15.00 -15.37
N SER A 28 10.05 -15.02 -14.19
CA SER A 28 11.51 -15.03 -14.04
C SER A 28 12.03 -16.45 -13.80
N GLY A 29 12.35 -17.16 -14.88
CA GLY A 29 12.95 -18.50 -14.86
C GLY A 29 14.17 -18.65 -15.78
N ILE A 30 14.80 -17.53 -16.18
CA ILE A 30 15.77 -17.49 -17.28
C ILE A 30 16.98 -18.39 -17.01
N LYS A 31 16.93 -19.62 -17.53
CA LYS A 31 18.09 -20.47 -17.81
C LYS A 31 18.56 -20.31 -19.27
N ILE A 32 18.32 -19.15 -19.90
CA ILE A 32 18.71 -18.91 -21.29
C ILE A 32 20.13 -18.34 -21.31
N LYS A 33 21.08 -19.12 -21.82
CA LYS A 33 22.49 -18.72 -21.91
C LYS A 33 22.78 -17.66 -22.97
N ASN A 34 21.85 -17.39 -23.91
CA ASN A 34 21.95 -16.36 -24.95
C ASN A 34 20.54 -15.95 -25.44
N PRO A 35 19.89 -14.94 -24.84
CA PRO A 35 18.58 -14.51 -25.30
C PRO A 35 18.68 -13.89 -26.71
N THR A 36 17.89 -14.40 -27.66
CA THR A 36 17.64 -13.75 -28.95
C THR A 36 16.85 -12.45 -28.71
N LYS A 37 16.97 -11.47 -29.62
CA LYS A 37 16.37 -10.13 -29.43
C LYS A 37 14.83 -10.11 -29.49
N ASN A 38 14.17 -11.20 -29.89
CA ASN A 38 12.74 -11.26 -30.19
C ASN A 38 11.99 -12.26 -29.27
N LEU A 39 12.22 -12.15 -27.96
CA LEU A 39 11.51 -12.96 -26.98
C LEU A 39 10.05 -12.50 -26.83
N HIS A 40 9.12 -13.46 -26.78
CA HIS A 40 7.71 -13.23 -26.57
C HIS A 40 7.21 -14.02 -25.36
N TYR A 41 6.39 -13.39 -24.52
CA TYR A 41 5.79 -14.03 -23.34
C TYR A 41 4.31 -14.30 -23.57
N ASP A 42 3.90 -15.54 -23.30
CA ASP A 42 2.51 -15.99 -23.42
C ASP A 42 2.05 -16.56 -22.07
N TRP A 43 0.86 -16.16 -21.63
CA TRP A 43 0.32 -16.54 -20.33
C TRP A 43 -0.96 -17.36 -20.49
N THR A 44 -0.98 -18.54 -19.88
CA THR A 44 -2.20 -19.31 -19.65
C THR A 44 -2.62 -19.15 -18.19
N TYR A 45 -3.89 -18.81 -17.97
CA TYR A 45 -4.47 -18.56 -16.66
C TYR A 45 -5.63 -19.54 -16.39
N PRO A 46 -5.98 -19.79 -15.12
CA PRO A 46 -7.08 -20.70 -14.79
C PRO A 46 -8.40 -20.08 -15.25
N ILE A 47 -8.91 -20.51 -16.40
CA ILE A 47 -10.33 -20.31 -16.72
C ILE A 47 -11.07 -21.29 -15.82
N ASN A 48 -11.68 -20.80 -14.75
CA ASN A 48 -12.63 -21.58 -13.97
C ASN A 48 -13.72 -22.08 -14.92
N LYS A 49 -13.64 -23.35 -15.34
CA LYS A 49 -14.57 -23.99 -16.28
C LYS A 49 -16.04 -23.95 -15.80
N ASN A 50 -16.27 -23.56 -14.54
CA ASN A 50 -17.60 -23.46 -13.92
C ASN A 50 -18.21 -22.03 -13.92
N MET A 51 -17.55 -20.99 -14.47
CA MET A 51 -18.10 -19.63 -14.54
C MET A 51 -18.90 -19.30 -15.82
N LEU A 52 -19.33 -20.32 -16.58
CA LEU A 52 -20.33 -20.14 -17.64
C LEU A 52 -21.77 -19.96 -17.11
N LYS A 53 -21.98 -19.95 -15.79
CA LYS A 53 -23.20 -19.38 -15.21
C LYS A 53 -22.99 -17.88 -15.04
N LYS A 54 -23.32 -17.16 -16.12
CA LYS A 54 -23.67 -15.74 -16.19
C LYS A 54 -23.50 -15.02 -14.85
N SER A 55 -22.32 -14.45 -14.60
CA SER A 55 -22.09 -13.57 -13.47
C SER A 55 -22.91 -12.29 -13.71
N THR A 56 -24.16 -12.30 -13.25
CA THR A 56 -25.00 -11.08 -13.16
C THR A 56 -24.56 -10.17 -12.01
N ASP A 57 -23.46 -10.51 -11.32
CA ASP A 57 -22.80 -9.70 -10.30
C ASP A 57 -21.36 -9.38 -10.72
N CYS A 58 -21.03 -8.09 -10.83
CA CYS A 58 -19.70 -7.44 -10.83
C CYS A 58 -18.48 -8.12 -11.51
N GLY A 59 -18.65 -8.98 -12.51
CA GLY A 59 -17.54 -9.67 -13.19
C GLY A 59 -17.17 -9.02 -14.52
N THR A 60 -16.21 -8.10 -14.53
CA THR A 60 -15.55 -7.70 -15.80
C THR A 60 -14.73 -8.87 -16.34
N ASP A 61 -14.75 -9.10 -17.66
CA ASP A 61 -13.92 -10.09 -18.36
C ASP A 61 -12.49 -10.07 -17.80
N ILE A 62 -11.95 -11.22 -17.38
CA ILE A 62 -10.60 -11.31 -16.81
C ILE A 62 -9.58 -10.65 -17.73
N LYS A 63 -9.74 -10.77 -19.05
CA LYS A 63 -8.84 -10.15 -20.04
C LYS A 63 -8.72 -8.64 -19.89
N SER A 64 -9.80 -7.97 -19.46
CA SER A 64 -9.79 -6.51 -19.25
C SER A 64 -8.94 -6.07 -18.05
N ARG A 65 -8.61 -6.99 -17.15
CA ARG A 65 -7.83 -6.74 -15.94
C ARG A 65 -6.37 -7.20 -16.04
N LEU A 66 -6.01 -7.91 -17.12
CA LEU A 66 -4.68 -8.45 -17.34
C LEU A 66 -3.82 -7.48 -18.16
N SER A 67 -2.55 -7.38 -17.81
CA SER A 67 -1.53 -6.74 -18.63
C SER A 67 -0.18 -7.43 -18.43
N VAL A 68 0.65 -7.51 -19.47
CA VAL A 68 1.97 -8.15 -19.41
C VAL A 68 3.04 -7.07 -19.59
N GLY A 69 4.00 -7.02 -18.67
CA GLY A 69 5.15 -6.13 -18.73
C GLY A 69 6.18 -6.58 -19.78
N ASN A 70 7.11 -5.68 -20.12
CA ASN A 70 8.19 -5.98 -21.08
C ASN A 70 9.15 -7.09 -20.61
N ASP A 71 9.19 -7.32 -19.30
CA ASP A 71 9.94 -8.38 -18.61
C ASP A 71 9.16 -9.71 -18.53
N GLY A 72 7.96 -9.77 -19.11
CA GLY A 72 7.08 -10.93 -19.06
C GLY A 72 6.25 -11.04 -17.78
N THR A 73 6.36 -10.09 -16.84
CA THR A 73 5.57 -10.08 -15.60
C THR A 73 4.09 -9.87 -15.91
N LEU A 74 3.23 -10.72 -15.34
CA LEU A 74 1.77 -10.60 -15.46
C LEU A 74 1.20 -9.75 -14.32
N PHE A 75 0.45 -8.72 -14.68
CA PHE A 75 -0.29 -7.87 -13.76
C PHE A 75 -1.79 -8.17 -13.83
N ILE A 76 -2.41 -8.43 -12.68
CA ILE A 76 -3.86 -8.66 -12.55
C ILE A 76 -4.45 -7.55 -11.68
N ARG A 77 -5.17 -6.62 -12.29
CA ARG A 77 -5.84 -5.53 -11.57
C ARG A 77 -7.12 -6.02 -10.90
N LYS A 78 -7.52 -5.38 -9.80
CA LYS A 78 -8.72 -5.74 -9.03
C LYS A 78 -8.73 -7.24 -8.72
N PHE A 79 -7.62 -7.73 -8.19
CA PHE A 79 -7.40 -9.14 -7.88
C PHE A 79 -8.45 -9.62 -6.87
N THR A 80 -9.05 -10.77 -7.15
CA THR A 80 -10.09 -11.39 -6.33
C THR A 80 -9.72 -12.84 -5.99
N TYR A 81 -10.46 -13.46 -5.07
CA TYR A 81 -10.28 -14.89 -4.75
C TYR A 81 -10.48 -15.81 -5.97
N ASN A 82 -11.23 -15.36 -6.99
CA ASN A 82 -11.43 -16.09 -8.24
C ASN A 82 -10.18 -16.11 -9.13
N ASP A 83 -9.23 -15.22 -8.87
CA ASP A 83 -7.97 -15.12 -9.61
C ASP A 83 -6.88 -16.04 -9.06
N TRP A 84 -7.12 -16.72 -7.92
CA TRP A 84 -6.21 -17.73 -7.38
C TRP A 84 -6.11 -18.97 -8.26
N GLY A 85 -4.93 -19.57 -8.30
CA GLY A 85 -4.69 -20.85 -8.97
C GLY A 85 -3.40 -20.89 -9.76
N LYS A 86 -3.31 -21.87 -10.66
CA LYS A 86 -2.10 -22.15 -11.44
C LYS A 86 -2.08 -21.37 -12.74
N TYR A 87 -1.08 -20.52 -12.89
CA TYR A 87 -0.77 -19.78 -14.10
C TYR A 87 0.45 -20.41 -14.76
N VAL A 88 0.52 -20.34 -16.08
CA VAL A 88 1.63 -20.86 -16.87
C VAL A 88 2.16 -19.74 -17.74
N CYS A 89 3.40 -19.33 -17.51
CA CYS A 89 4.12 -18.45 -18.41
C CYS A 89 4.93 -19.28 -19.40
N ARG A 90 4.86 -18.94 -20.68
CA ARG A 90 5.66 -19.53 -21.75
C ARG A 90 6.51 -18.46 -22.39
N LEU A 91 7.82 -18.69 -22.41
CA LEU A 91 8.77 -17.86 -23.14
C LEU A 91 8.97 -18.46 -24.53
N LYS A 92 8.81 -17.65 -25.58
CA LYS A 92 8.87 -18.09 -26.97
C LYS A 92 9.91 -17.29 -27.77
N ASP A 93 10.53 -17.96 -28.73
CA ASP A 93 11.26 -17.34 -29.85
C ASP A 93 10.58 -17.78 -31.15
N GLY A 94 9.83 -16.85 -31.75
CA GLY A 94 8.87 -17.17 -32.80
C GLY A 94 7.81 -18.18 -32.33
N HIS A 95 7.85 -19.39 -32.90
CA HIS A 95 6.92 -20.48 -32.55
C HIS A 95 7.49 -21.49 -31.55
N THR A 96 8.77 -21.38 -31.20
CA THR A 96 9.45 -22.34 -30.32
C THR A 96 9.29 -21.90 -28.87
N VAL A 97 8.78 -22.77 -28.01
CA VAL A 97 8.75 -22.54 -26.55
C VAL A 97 10.14 -22.82 -25.99
N LEU A 98 10.78 -21.80 -25.43
CA LEU A 98 12.10 -21.86 -24.82
C LEU A 98 12.05 -22.26 -23.34
N ASP A 99 11.00 -21.83 -22.63
CA ASP A 99 10.80 -22.14 -21.20
C ASP A 99 9.32 -22.09 -20.84
N GLU A 100 8.93 -22.86 -19.82
CA GLU A 100 7.59 -22.91 -19.26
C GLU A 100 7.65 -22.87 -17.73
N ILE A 101 7.01 -21.86 -17.13
CA ILE A 101 7.01 -21.62 -15.69
C ILE A 101 5.58 -21.73 -15.17
N VAL A 102 5.36 -22.68 -14.27
CA VAL A 102 4.08 -22.83 -13.57
C VAL A 102 4.15 -22.06 -12.25
N VAL A 103 3.28 -21.06 -12.10
CA VAL A 103 3.19 -20.24 -10.90
C VAL A 103 1.86 -20.51 -10.18
N ASP A 104 1.94 -20.96 -8.94
CA ASP A 104 0.77 -21.06 -8.05
C ASP A 104 0.53 -19.69 -7.40
N VAL A 105 -0.47 -18.97 -7.89
CA VAL A 105 -0.73 -17.58 -7.52
C VAL A 105 -1.56 -17.54 -6.25
N THR A 106 -0.90 -17.11 -5.17
CA THR A 106 -1.49 -16.86 -3.85
C THR A 106 -1.40 -15.38 -3.47
N ASP A 107 -1.79 -15.07 -2.24
CA ASP A 107 -1.61 -13.79 -1.56
C ASP A 107 -0.21 -13.15 -1.70
N LYS A 108 0.86 -13.94 -1.76
CA LYS A 108 2.24 -13.43 -1.88
C LYS A 108 2.53 -12.59 -3.12
N TYR A 109 1.70 -12.70 -4.16
CA TYR A 109 1.84 -11.91 -5.38
C TYR A 109 0.97 -10.66 -5.38
N ILE A 110 0.13 -10.47 -4.36
CA ILE A 110 -0.73 -9.30 -4.26
C ILE A 110 0.13 -8.11 -3.83
N ILE A 111 0.36 -7.19 -4.76
CA ILE A 111 0.79 -5.84 -4.45
C ILE A 111 -0.45 -5.10 -3.96
N VAL A 112 -0.55 -4.95 -2.64
CA VAL A 112 -1.42 -3.94 -2.08
C VAL A 112 -0.76 -2.61 -2.42
N SER A 113 -1.24 -1.93 -3.47
CA SER A 113 -0.81 -0.55 -3.72
C SER A 113 -1.09 0.21 -2.42
N ASP A 114 -0.08 0.89 -1.88
CA ASP A 114 -0.01 1.54 -0.56
C ASP A 114 -1.08 2.63 -0.28
N ALA A 115 -2.36 2.36 -0.52
CA ALA A 115 -3.48 3.06 0.08
C ALA A 115 -3.69 2.65 1.56
N GLU A 116 -2.90 1.69 2.04
CA GLU A 116 -2.63 1.47 3.45
C GLU A 116 -1.12 1.63 3.70
N ARG A 117 -0.59 2.83 3.47
CA ARG A 117 0.25 3.31 4.58
C ARG A 117 -0.67 3.24 5.80
N PRO A 118 -0.32 2.52 6.89
CA PRO A 118 -1.00 2.76 8.15
C PRO A 118 -1.07 4.28 8.28
N ILE A 119 -2.23 4.84 8.63
CA ILE A 119 -2.32 6.28 8.93
C ILE A 119 -1.17 6.50 9.91
N GLU A 120 -0.08 7.07 9.40
CA GLU A 120 1.18 7.02 10.11
C GLU A 120 0.92 7.90 11.32
N GLU A 121 0.84 7.30 12.50
CA GLU A 121 0.40 8.01 13.68
C GLU A 121 1.30 9.24 13.82
N CYS A 122 0.68 10.39 13.98
CA CYS A 122 1.47 11.59 14.17
C CYS A 122 2.27 11.39 15.46
N PRO A 123 3.60 11.53 15.42
CA PRO A 123 4.36 11.39 16.65
C PRO A 123 3.89 12.45 17.63
N SER A 124 3.70 12.08 18.90
CA SER A 124 3.07 12.94 19.92
C SER A 124 3.72 14.31 20.10
N TRP A 125 5.00 14.46 19.75
CA TRP A 125 5.72 15.74 19.78
C TRP A 125 5.35 16.67 18.63
N ALA A 126 4.79 16.16 17.53
CA ALA A 126 4.34 16.94 16.38
C ALA A 126 2.85 17.31 16.46
N CYS A 127 2.13 16.84 17.47
CA CYS A 127 0.73 17.19 17.71
C CYS A 127 0.64 18.53 18.43
N ILE A 128 0.06 19.51 17.74
CA ILE A 128 -0.15 20.86 18.24
C ILE A 128 -1.48 21.42 17.75
N ALA A 129 -1.96 22.46 18.42
CA ALA A 129 -3.13 23.21 17.97
C ALA A 129 -2.99 23.69 16.52
N ARG A 130 -4.04 23.52 15.71
CA ARG A 130 -4.01 23.70 14.26
C ARG A 130 -3.52 25.09 13.82
N GLU A 131 -3.85 26.13 14.58
CA GLU A 131 -3.49 27.53 14.34
C GLU A 131 -1.99 27.81 14.48
N LYS A 132 -1.27 26.98 15.24
CA LYS A 132 0.19 27.06 15.43
C LYS A 132 0.97 26.33 14.35
N CYS A 133 0.27 25.57 13.50
CA CYS A 133 0.90 24.84 12.41
C CYS A 133 0.94 25.65 11.11
N SER A 134 2.13 25.81 10.53
CA SER A 134 2.29 26.48 9.24
C SER A 134 1.76 25.64 8.07
N ASN A 135 1.95 24.33 8.13
CA ASN A 135 1.52 23.41 7.08
C ASN A 135 1.15 22.05 7.68
N PRO A 136 -0.14 21.82 8.02
CA PRO A 136 -0.57 20.58 8.66
C PRO A 136 -0.43 19.40 7.70
N ASP A 137 0.06 18.28 8.23
CA ASP A 137 0.16 16.99 7.55
C ASP A 137 -1.20 16.26 7.57
N THR A 138 -1.36 15.23 6.75
CA THR A 138 -2.54 14.37 6.69
C THR A 138 -2.58 13.31 7.79
N ARG A 139 -1.50 13.17 8.57
CA ARG A 139 -1.40 12.25 9.71
C ARG A 139 -2.31 12.69 10.87
N VAL A 140 -2.79 11.73 11.65
CA VAL A 140 -3.78 11.96 12.73
C VAL A 140 -3.09 11.93 14.09
N CYS A 141 -3.39 12.91 14.93
CA CYS A 141 -2.96 12.95 16.32
C CYS A 141 -3.83 12.05 17.20
N PRO A 142 -3.28 11.41 18.26
CA PRO A 142 -4.02 10.46 19.10
C PRO A 142 -5.28 11.04 19.77
N ASP A 143 -5.32 12.36 19.98
CA ASP A 143 -6.44 13.08 20.59
C ASP A 143 -7.55 13.49 19.60
N GLY A 144 -7.26 13.47 18.29
CA GLY A 144 -8.16 13.90 17.22
C GLY A 144 -8.44 15.40 17.16
N THR A 145 -7.92 16.20 18.10
CA THR A 145 -8.11 17.65 18.16
C THR A 145 -6.94 18.42 17.57
N ASP A 146 -5.73 17.88 17.71
CA ASP A 146 -4.51 18.52 17.26
C ASP A 146 -4.20 18.20 15.79
N ALA A 147 -3.47 19.10 15.14
CA ALA A 147 -2.97 18.90 13.80
C ALA A 147 -1.55 18.34 13.85
N CYS A 148 -1.23 17.37 12.99
CA CYS A 148 0.11 16.87 12.87
C CYS A 148 1.02 17.88 12.15
N CYS A 149 2.03 18.40 12.83
CA CYS A 149 2.85 19.50 12.35
C CYS A 149 4.35 19.19 12.39
N PRO A 150 4.91 18.57 11.34
CA PRO A 150 6.35 18.31 11.27
C PRO A 150 7.19 19.60 11.16
N ARG A 151 6.60 20.71 10.71
CA ARG A 151 7.23 22.04 10.67
C ARG A 151 6.39 23.07 11.41
N MET A 152 6.76 23.31 12.66
CA MET A 152 6.16 24.34 13.50
C MET A 152 6.68 25.73 13.17
N ARG A 153 5.88 26.75 13.49
CA ARG A 153 6.31 28.14 13.50
C ARG A 153 7.42 28.34 14.51
N GLU A 154 8.34 29.26 14.23
CA GLU A 154 9.54 29.46 15.02
C GLU A 154 9.23 29.97 16.44
N GLU A 155 8.16 30.74 16.56
CA GLU A 155 7.59 31.27 17.80
C GLU A 155 6.90 30.20 18.66
N ASP A 156 6.42 29.13 18.06
CA ASP A 156 5.75 28.02 18.75
C ASP A 156 6.72 26.88 19.09
N LYS A 157 8.00 26.99 18.74
CA LYS A 157 9.03 26.04 19.16
C LYS A 157 9.39 26.27 20.63
N HIS A 158 8.89 25.40 21.50
CA HIS A 158 9.22 25.41 22.93
C HIS A 158 9.66 24.03 23.46
N ARG A 159 9.48 22.93 22.71
CA ARG A 159 9.98 21.61 23.12
C ARG A 159 11.32 21.29 22.48
N CYS A 160 12.15 20.50 23.14
CA CYS A 160 13.48 20.18 22.69
C CYS A 160 13.50 19.49 21.32
N ARG A 161 12.56 18.55 21.11
CA ARG A 161 12.39 17.89 19.80
C ARG A 161 11.98 18.85 18.67
N HIS A 162 11.36 20.00 18.98
CA HIS A 162 11.03 21.01 17.97
C HIS A 162 12.28 21.67 17.38
N PHE A 163 13.39 21.63 18.12
CA PHE A 163 14.71 22.08 17.69
C PHE A 163 15.56 20.94 17.12
N LEU A 164 14.98 19.74 16.92
CA LEU A 164 15.72 18.51 16.60
C LEU A 164 16.79 18.16 17.65
N GLY A 165 16.55 18.57 18.90
CA GLY A 165 17.45 18.32 20.01
C GLY A 165 17.02 17.14 20.88
N GLU A 166 17.93 16.78 21.78
CA GLU A 166 17.72 15.81 22.85
C GLU A 166 18.05 16.45 24.20
N CYS A 167 17.30 16.11 25.25
CA CYS A 167 17.56 16.60 26.60
C CYS A 167 18.75 15.83 27.18
N MET A 168 19.85 16.52 27.46
CA MET A 168 21.09 15.96 27.97
C MET A 168 21.57 16.75 29.20
N GLU A 169 22.38 16.15 30.07
CA GLU A 169 22.92 16.85 31.24
C GLU A 169 23.89 17.99 30.87
N THR A 170 24.66 17.81 29.80
CA THR A 170 25.64 18.79 29.32
C THR A 170 25.78 18.72 27.80
N CYS A 171 26.00 19.88 27.18
CA CYS A 171 26.50 20.02 25.82
C CYS A 171 27.20 21.37 25.66
N HIS A 172 27.91 21.54 24.54
CA HIS A 172 28.56 22.81 24.22
C HIS A 172 27.51 23.94 24.13
N GLU A 173 27.83 25.15 24.64
CA GLU A 173 26.87 26.26 24.72
C GLU A 173 26.23 26.61 23.37
N ASN A 174 27.02 26.55 22.29
CA ASN A 174 26.56 26.77 20.91
C ASN A 174 25.51 25.75 20.41
N LEU A 175 25.39 24.58 21.05
CA LEU A 175 24.40 23.55 20.70
C LEU A 175 23.14 23.64 21.56
N ARG A 176 23.10 24.54 22.54
CA ARG A 176 22.02 24.60 23.51
C ARG A 176 20.83 25.38 22.96
N ALA A 177 19.67 24.73 22.88
CA ALA A 177 18.40 25.41 22.61
C ALA A 177 17.81 25.97 23.91
N THR A 178 18.10 27.24 24.22
CA THR A 178 17.66 27.92 25.46
C THR A 178 16.15 28.14 25.55
N ARG A 179 15.45 28.08 24.42
CA ARG A 179 13.98 28.22 24.35
C ARG A 179 13.23 26.92 24.66
N ALA A 180 13.93 25.79 24.81
CA ALA A 180 13.29 24.52 25.15
C ALA A 180 12.92 24.47 26.65
N ASP A 181 11.67 24.13 26.97
CA ASP A 181 11.10 24.16 28.33
C ASP A 181 10.65 22.79 28.85
N ASP A 182 10.79 21.72 28.05
CA ASP A 182 10.33 20.37 28.34
C ASP A 182 11.41 19.42 28.89
N CYS A 183 12.64 19.90 29.04
CA CYS A 183 13.72 19.09 29.59
C CYS A 183 13.60 18.92 31.13
N PRO A 184 13.85 17.72 31.67
CA PRO A 184 13.88 17.47 33.11
C PRO A 184 14.82 18.41 33.87
N GLN A 185 14.56 18.63 35.16
CA GLN A 185 15.45 19.42 36.02
C GLN A 185 16.90 18.90 35.95
N GLY A 186 17.85 19.81 35.75
CA GLY A 186 19.27 19.48 35.62
C GLY A 186 19.71 19.08 34.20
N SER A 187 18.79 18.97 33.24
CA SER A 187 19.10 18.74 31.84
C SER A 187 18.84 19.98 30.98
N MET A 188 19.42 20.01 29.78
CA MET A 188 19.27 21.08 28.79
C MET A 188 19.03 20.48 27.41
N CYS A 189 18.32 21.22 26.56
CA CYS A 189 18.12 20.79 25.19
C CYS A 189 19.37 21.03 24.34
N CYS A 190 19.90 19.94 23.78
CA CYS A 190 21.09 19.94 22.94
C CYS A 190 20.71 19.57 21.51
N VAL A 191 20.92 20.50 20.58
CA VAL A 191 20.65 20.32 19.15
C VAL A 191 21.82 19.59 18.51
N LEU A 192 21.54 18.41 17.95
CA LEU A 192 22.53 17.64 17.21
C LEU A 192 22.59 18.17 15.76
N VAL A 193 23.74 18.72 15.38
CA VAL A 193 24.04 19.20 14.01
C VAL A 193 24.76 18.15 13.19
#